data_AF-A0A563DTW7-F1
#
_entry.id   AF-A0A563DTW7-F1
#
_cell.length_a   1.000
_cell.length_b   1.000
_cell.length_c   1.000
_cell.angle_alpha   90.00
_cell.angle_beta   90.00
_cell.angle_gamma   90.00
#
_symmetry.space_group_name_H-M   'P 1'
#
loop_
_entity.id
_entity.type
_entity.pdbx_description
1 polymer ?
#
loop_
_entity_poly.entity_id
_entity_poly.type
_entity_poly.pdbx_seq_one_letter_code
_entity_poly.pdbx_strand_id
1 'polypeptide(L)'
;MTELSPFAATLPTTDYFELDSELVGDRLAIWVTKPVNYTDSRGPYPVLYTTDGNASAALLAPYVEQLAYDVIESWVPFVHVAVGYPPEGATSWLTRRTRELVPPGELPSESVLANVHDDAEAAGWTAEEEQAYRESIMNGGRADNFLAFLEQELRPVVEQRYNVRTDAAGLFGYSGSSYVWWGR
;
A
#
# COMPACT_ATOMS: atom_id res chain seq x y z
N MET A 1 13.13 8.16 -37.13
CA MET A 1 11.98 8.22 -36.22
C MET A 1 12.54 8.24 -34.81
N THR A 2 12.44 9.37 -34.12
CA THR A 2 12.77 9.45 -32.70
C THR A 2 11.63 8.73 -31.98
N GLU A 3 11.91 7.59 -31.35
CA GLU A 3 10.94 6.97 -30.45
C GLU A 3 10.67 7.98 -29.33
N LEU A 4 9.49 8.60 -29.36
CA LEU A 4 8.94 9.20 -28.16
C LEU A 4 8.81 8.04 -27.18
N SER A 5 9.51 8.13 -26.04
CA SER A 5 9.21 7.30 -24.86
C SER A 5 7.68 7.27 -24.75
N PRO A 6 7.03 6.09 -24.79
CA PRO A 6 5.59 6.06 -24.66
C PRO A 6 5.31 6.79 -23.36
N PHE A 7 4.47 7.82 -23.41
CA PHE A 7 3.87 8.37 -22.20
C PHE A 7 3.29 7.17 -21.46
N ALA A 8 4.02 6.65 -20.47
CA ALA A 8 3.50 5.68 -19.54
C ALA A 8 2.21 6.29 -19.02
N ALA A 9 1.10 5.55 -19.10
CA ALA A 9 -0.23 6.05 -18.78
C ALA A 9 -0.16 6.83 -17.45
N THR A 10 -0.48 8.12 -17.49
CA THR A 10 -0.31 9.01 -16.35
C THR A 10 -1.53 8.95 -15.44
N LEU A 11 -1.29 8.98 -14.13
CA LEU A 11 -2.30 9.27 -13.11
C LEU A 11 -2.11 10.73 -12.69
N PRO A 12 -2.75 11.70 -13.36
CA PRO A 12 -2.36 13.12 -13.31
C PRO A 12 -2.53 13.75 -11.92
N THR A 13 -3.39 13.20 -11.08
CA THR A 13 -3.59 13.67 -9.70
C THR A 13 -2.80 12.90 -8.65
N THR A 14 -1.94 11.97 -9.07
CA THR A 14 -1.20 11.07 -8.19
C THR A 14 0.27 11.47 -8.11
N ASP A 15 0.71 11.82 -6.90
CA ASP A 15 2.12 12.04 -6.61
C ASP A 15 2.79 10.71 -6.21
N TYR A 16 4.09 10.57 -6.46
CA TYR A 16 4.89 9.43 -6.03
C TYR A 16 6.08 9.88 -5.20
N PHE A 17 6.35 9.19 -4.11
CA PHE A 17 7.63 9.29 -3.39
C PHE A 17 7.96 7.98 -2.67
N GLU A 18 9.23 7.82 -2.34
CA GLU A 18 9.72 6.70 -1.54
C GLU A 18 10.08 7.17 -0.14
N LEU A 19 9.92 6.30 0.85
CA LEU A 19 10.21 6.55 2.26
C LEU A 19 11.01 5.38 2.83
N ASP A 20 12.23 5.64 3.29
CA ASP A 20 13.01 4.69 4.08
C ASP A 20 12.40 4.63 5.49
N SER A 21 12.01 3.43 5.94
CA SER A 21 11.39 3.21 7.24
C SER A 21 12.31 2.50 8.21
N GLU A 22 12.51 3.08 9.40
CA GLU A 22 13.27 2.43 10.48
C GLU A 22 12.42 1.33 11.14
N LEU A 23 11.12 1.57 11.32
CA LEU A 23 10.20 0.61 11.94
C LEU A 23 10.00 -0.65 11.10
N VAL A 24 9.88 -0.49 9.78
CA VAL A 24 9.76 -1.64 8.85
C VAL A 24 11.14 -2.22 8.52
N GLY A 25 12.19 -1.39 8.51
CA GLY A 25 13.54 -1.77 8.09
C GLY A 25 13.65 -1.97 6.58
N ASP A 26 12.85 -1.23 5.80
CA ASP A 26 12.75 -1.35 4.34
C ASP A 26 12.37 0.01 3.73
N ARG A 27 12.51 0.13 2.42
CA ARG A 27 12.03 1.28 1.66
C ARG A 27 10.65 0.99 1.11
N LEU A 28 9.71 1.91 1.37
CA LEU A 28 8.33 1.83 0.91
C LEU A 28 8.05 2.87 -0.17
N ALA A 29 7.24 2.48 -1.15
CA ALA A 29 6.78 3.35 -2.22
C ALA A 29 5.36 3.85 -1.91
N ILE A 30 5.17 5.15 -2.03
CA ILE A 30 3.94 5.84 -1.66
C ILE A 30 3.37 6.55 -2.88
N TRP A 31 2.12 6.22 -3.21
CA TRP A 31 1.32 6.95 -4.19
C TRP A 31 0.24 7.74 -3.46
N VAL A 32 0.13 9.04 -3.75
CA VAL A 32 -0.87 9.92 -3.14
C VAL A 32 -1.77 10.50 -4.22
N THR A 33 -2.99 9.98 -4.33
CA THR A 33 -4.00 10.45 -5.27
C THR A 33 -4.89 11.51 -4.62
N LYS A 34 -4.94 12.68 -5.23
CA LYS A 34 -5.77 13.81 -4.80
C LYS A 34 -7.11 13.81 -5.53
N PRO A 35 -8.23 14.17 -4.87
CA PRO A 35 -9.49 14.36 -5.58
C PRO A 35 -9.37 15.55 -6.56
N VAL A 36 -10.12 15.55 -7.65
CA VAL A 36 -9.98 16.57 -8.72
C VAL A 36 -10.27 18.00 -8.25
N ASN A 37 -11.02 18.19 -7.16
CA ASN A 37 -11.34 19.50 -6.58
C ASN A 37 -10.35 19.93 -5.47
N TYR A 38 -9.23 19.24 -5.31
CA TYR A 38 -8.30 19.42 -4.20
C TYR A 38 -7.80 20.87 -4.02
N THR A 39 -7.55 21.59 -5.12
CA THR A 39 -7.11 23.00 -5.09
C THR A 39 -8.20 23.98 -4.68
N ASP A 40 -9.46 23.64 -4.94
CA ASP A 40 -10.61 24.50 -4.70
C ASP A 40 -11.27 24.23 -3.33
N SER A 41 -10.67 23.31 -2.56
CA SER A 41 -11.22 22.89 -1.28
C SER A 41 -11.31 24.03 -0.28
N ARG A 42 -12.40 24.05 0.48
CA ARG A 42 -12.62 24.97 1.61
C ARG A 42 -12.09 24.43 2.94
N GLY A 43 -11.51 23.22 2.96
CA GLY A 43 -11.01 22.59 4.17
C GLY A 43 -10.16 21.34 3.91
N PRO A 44 -9.60 20.75 4.97
CA PRO A 44 -8.79 19.54 4.86
C PRO A 44 -9.63 18.30 4.52
N TYR A 45 -9.02 17.37 3.79
CA TYR A 45 -9.66 16.12 3.38
C TYR A 45 -9.40 14.97 4.37
N PRO A 46 -10.34 14.05 4.59
CA PRO A 46 -10.02 12.76 5.21
C PRO A 46 -9.00 11.98 4.36
N VAL A 47 -8.31 11.02 4.98
CA VAL A 47 -7.28 10.19 4.31
C VAL A 47 -7.68 8.72 4.34
N LEU A 48 -7.55 8.05 3.20
CA LEU A 48 -7.65 6.59 3.11
C LEU A 48 -6.29 6.00 2.78
N TYR A 49 -5.71 5.25 3.70
CA TYR A 49 -4.51 4.46 3.46
C TYR A 49 -4.88 3.10 2.88
N THR A 50 -4.15 2.65 1.87
CA THR A 50 -4.31 1.29 1.33
C THR A 50 -2.99 0.55 1.23
N THR A 51 -3.02 -0.73 1.55
CA THR A 51 -1.88 -1.63 1.35
C THR A 51 -1.73 -2.02 -0.12
N ASP A 52 -0.67 -2.77 -0.42
CA ASP A 52 -0.42 -3.35 -1.75
C ASP A 52 -0.43 -2.28 -2.86
N GLY A 53 0.20 -1.14 -2.60
CA GLY A 53 0.19 0.07 -3.44
C GLY A 53 0.57 -0.17 -4.90
N ASN A 54 1.45 -1.15 -5.15
CA ASN A 54 1.83 -1.58 -6.49
C ASN A 54 0.62 -1.98 -7.36
N ALA A 55 -0.45 -2.48 -6.74
CA ALA A 55 -1.72 -2.82 -7.41
C ALA A 55 -2.81 -1.78 -7.09
N SER A 56 -2.97 -1.40 -5.82
CA SER A 56 -4.09 -0.58 -5.38
C SER A 56 -4.05 0.85 -5.89
N ALA A 57 -2.85 1.43 -6.14
CA ALA A 57 -2.72 2.78 -6.68
C ALA A 57 -3.40 2.91 -8.06
N ALA A 58 -3.06 2.03 -9.00
CA ALA A 58 -3.63 2.06 -10.34
C ALA A 58 -5.12 1.67 -10.36
N LEU A 59 -5.54 0.78 -9.46
CA LEU A 59 -6.93 0.34 -9.36
C LEU A 59 -7.85 1.45 -8.83
N LEU A 60 -7.41 2.19 -7.82
CA LEU A 60 -8.27 3.11 -7.07
C LEU A 60 -8.16 4.56 -7.51
N ALA A 61 -7.04 4.99 -8.10
CA ALA A 61 -6.84 6.38 -8.47
C ALA A 61 -7.97 6.98 -9.34
N PRO A 62 -8.47 6.31 -10.41
CA PRO A 62 -9.58 6.83 -11.20
C PRO A 62 -10.88 6.99 -10.42
N TYR A 63 -11.14 6.13 -9.43
CA TYR A 63 -12.33 6.24 -8.58
C TYR A 63 -12.24 7.44 -7.64
N VAL A 64 -11.06 7.67 -7.04
CA VAL A 64 -10.80 8.83 -6.18
C VAL A 64 -11.01 10.14 -6.94
N GLU A 65 -10.57 10.20 -8.19
CA GLU A 65 -10.81 11.35 -9.07
C GLU A 65 -12.32 11.55 -9.35
N GLN A 66 -13.07 10.47 -9.56
CA GLN A 66 -14.50 10.53 -9.89
C GLN A 66 -15.40 10.92 -8.71
N LEU A 67 -15.00 10.66 -7.46
CA LEU A 67 -15.83 10.97 -6.28
C LEU A 67 -16.23 12.45 -6.18
N ALA A 68 -15.44 13.37 -6.73
CA ALA A 68 -15.81 14.78 -6.75
C ALA A 68 -16.96 15.12 -7.71
N TYR A 69 -17.30 14.21 -8.64
CA TYR A 69 -18.38 14.35 -9.62
C TYR A 69 -19.62 13.54 -9.26
N ASP A 70 -19.61 12.78 -8.16
CA ASP A 70 -20.80 12.08 -7.70
C ASP A 70 -21.81 13.09 -7.13
N VAL A 71 -22.81 13.40 -7.95
CA VAL A 71 -23.91 14.32 -7.63
C VAL A 71 -25.14 13.60 -7.08
N ILE A 72 -25.10 12.26 -7.01
CA ILE A 72 -26.22 11.40 -6.62
C ILE A 72 -26.03 10.94 -5.17
N GLU A 73 -24.84 10.45 -4.84
CA GLU A 73 -24.49 10.02 -3.49
C GLU A 73 -23.53 11.03 -2.84
N SER A 74 -23.81 11.43 -1.59
CA SER A 74 -22.99 12.39 -0.85
C SER A 74 -21.71 11.75 -0.28
N TRP A 75 -20.85 11.22 -1.15
CA TRP A 75 -19.53 10.75 -0.75
C TRP A 75 -18.67 11.94 -0.34
N VAL A 76 -17.95 11.79 0.77
CA VAL A 76 -16.94 12.78 1.18
C VAL A 76 -15.67 12.48 0.37
N PRO A 77 -15.20 13.40 -0.50
CA PRO A 77 -13.93 13.18 -1.19
C PRO A 77 -12.80 13.05 -0.18
N PHE A 78 -11.77 12.25 -0.51
CA PHE A 78 -10.64 11.97 0.38
C PHE A 78 -9.33 11.96 -0.40
N VAL A 79 -8.22 12.13 0.32
CA VAL A 79 -6.88 11.85 -0.22
C VAL A 79 -6.61 10.36 -0.04
N HIS A 80 -6.23 9.68 -1.13
CA HIS A 80 -5.89 8.26 -1.12
C HIS A 80 -4.37 8.09 -1.07
N VAL A 81 -3.89 7.30 -0.12
CA VAL A 81 -2.46 7.02 0.09
C VAL A 81 -2.23 5.53 -0.04
N ALA A 82 -1.67 5.09 -1.16
CA ALA A 82 -1.36 3.69 -1.41
C ALA A 82 0.10 3.39 -1.05
N VAL A 83 0.31 2.37 -0.22
CA VAL A 83 1.62 1.96 0.32
C VAL A 83 2.02 0.63 -0.29
N GLY A 84 3.15 0.61 -0.98
CA GLY A 84 3.72 -0.60 -1.56
C GLY A 84 5.25 -0.53 -1.53
N TYR A 85 5.88 -1.10 -2.55
CA TYR A 85 7.34 -1.21 -2.62
C TYR A 85 7.89 -0.55 -3.90
N PRO A 86 9.09 0.04 -3.85
CA PRO A 86 9.83 0.46 -5.04
C PRO A 86 10.05 -0.72 -6.01
N PRO A 87 10.43 -0.47 -7.28
CA PRO A 87 10.61 -1.53 -8.27
C PRO A 87 11.50 -2.70 -7.83
N GLU A 88 12.62 -2.43 -7.13
CA GLU A 88 13.47 -3.51 -6.62
C GLU A 88 12.79 -4.33 -5.53
N GLY A 89 11.87 -3.73 -4.78
CA GLY A 89 11.12 -4.39 -3.73
C GLY A 89 9.87 -5.12 -4.19
N ALA A 90 9.25 -4.64 -5.26
CA ALA A 90 8.06 -5.23 -5.84
C ALA A 90 8.30 -6.64 -6.41
N THR A 91 9.54 -6.98 -6.77
CA THR A 91 9.92 -8.35 -7.21
C THR A 91 9.71 -9.40 -6.12
N SER A 92 9.86 -9.02 -4.85
CA SER A 92 9.66 -9.86 -3.67
C SER A 92 8.37 -9.51 -2.92
N TRP A 93 7.38 -8.97 -3.64
CA TRP A 93 6.13 -8.43 -3.06
C TRP A 93 5.44 -9.43 -2.13
N LEU A 94 5.33 -10.71 -2.51
CA LEU A 94 4.65 -11.72 -1.67
C LEU A 94 5.37 -11.95 -0.34
N THR A 95 6.70 -11.94 -0.34
CA THR A 95 7.53 -12.07 0.86
C THR A 95 7.37 -10.87 1.79
N ARG A 96 7.42 -9.66 1.23
CA ARG A 96 7.33 -8.40 2.01
C ARG A 96 5.94 -8.17 2.59
N ARG A 97 4.89 -8.37 1.79
CA ARG A 97 3.52 -8.20 2.25
C ARG A 97 3.16 -9.21 3.34
N THR A 98 3.69 -10.44 3.26
CA THR A 98 3.42 -11.44 4.30
C THR A 98 4.10 -11.05 5.61
N ARG A 99 5.33 -10.52 5.55
CA ARG A 99 6.00 -9.91 6.71
C ARG A 99 5.18 -8.76 7.29
N GLU A 100 4.68 -7.85 6.48
CA GLU A 100 4.09 -6.59 6.94
C GLU A 100 2.60 -6.65 7.31
N LEU A 101 1.88 -7.68 6.85
CA LEU A 101 0.43 -7.72 7.01
C LEU A 101 -0.05 -8.84 7.95
N VAL A 102 0.85 -9.75 8.33
CA VAL A 102 0.55 -10.80 9.31
C VAL A 102 0.84 -10.28 10.73
N PRO A 103 -0.04 -10.51 11.72
CA PRO A 103 0.22 -10.21 13.11
C PRO A 103 1.47 -10.92 13.67
N PRO A 104 2.18 -10.31 14.62
CA PRO A 104 3.32 -10.94 15.27
C PRO A 104 2.91 -12.22 16.01
N GLY A 105 3.70 -13.29 15.81
CA GLY A 105 3.47 -14.60 16.41
C GLY A 105 2.40 -15.46 15.75
N GLU A 106 1.72 -14.97 14.71
CA GLU A 106 0.84 -15.79 13.89
C GLU A 106 1.67 -16.69 12.97
N LEU A 107 1.42 -18.00 13.05
CA LEU A 107 2.10 -19.01 12.25
C LEU A 107 1.28 -19.30 10.98
N PRO A 108 1.96 -19.60 9.85
CA PRO A 108 1.26 -20.01 8.63
C PRO A 108 0.50 -21.31 8.88
N SER A 109 -0.66 -21.46 8.23
CA SER A 109 -1.41 -22.70 8.30
C SER A 109 -0.62 -23.85 7.64
N GLU A 110 -0.91 -25.09 8.04
CA GLU A 110 -0.32 -26.28 7.41
C GLU A 110 -0.53 -26.30 5.89
N SER A 111 -1.70 -25.81 5.44
CA SER A 111 -1.99 -25.70 4.01
C SER A 111 -1.06 -24.71 3.30
N VAL A 112 -0.78 -23.54 3.89
CA VAL A 112 0.16 -22.58 3.28
C VAL A 112 1.53 -23.23 3.15
N LEU A 113 2.03 -23.85 4.23
CA LEU A 113 3.35 -24.50 4.23
C LEU A 113 3.48 -25.63 3.20
N ALA A 114 2.41 -26.43 3.05
CA ALA A 114 2.37 -27.55 2.11
C ALA A 114 2.39 -27.10 0.64
N ASN A 115 1.81 -25.94 0.33
CA ASN A 115 1.68 -25.45 -1.04
C ASN A 115 2.83 -24.53 -1.49
N VAL A 116 3.72 -24.08 -0.59
CA VAL A 116 4.80 -23.14 -0.96
C VAL A 116 5.64 -23.60 -2.16
N HIS A 117 5.91 -24.90 -2.27
CA HIS A 117 6.71 -25.42 -3.39
C HIS A 117 5.95 -25.30 -4.71
N ASP A 118 4.69 -25.75 -4.73
CA ASP A 118 3.83 -25.68 -5.92
C ASP A 118 3.56 -24.22 -6.34
N ASP A 119 3.37 -23.33 -5.36
CA ASP A 119 3.22 -21.89 -5.58
C ASP A 119 4.49 -21.27 -6.16
N ALA A 120 5.67 -21.69 -5.66
CA ALA A 120 6.97 -21.23 -6.16
C ALA A 120 7.22 -21.70 -7.60
N GLU A 121 6.91 -22.96 -7.92
CA GLU A 121 6.99 -23.47 -9.30
C GLU A 121 6.05 -22.70 -10.24
N ALA A 122 4.80 -22.48 -9.83
CA ALA A 122 3.82 -21.74 -10.62
C ALA A 122 4.20 -20.27 -10.85
N ALA A 123 4.83 -19.64 -9.85
CA ALA A 123 5.33 -18.28 -9.92
C ALA A 123 6.68 -18.16 -10.64
N GLY A 124 7.35 -19.27 -10.95
CA GLY A 124 8.67 -19.30 -11.60
C GLY A 124 9.80 -18.81 -10.70
N TRP A 125 9.67 -18.99 -9.39
CA TRP A 125 10.67 -18.56 -8.40
C TRP A 125 11.95 -19.39 -8.45
N THR A 126 13.07 -18.77 -8.08
CA THR A 126 14.31 -19.51 -7.79
C THR A 126 14.23 -20.23 -6.46
N ALA A 127 15.13 -21.19 -6.24
CA ALA A 127 15.25 -21.87 -4.95
C ALA A 127 15.59 -20.89 -3.80
N GLU A 128 16.35 -19.81 -4.09
CA GLU A 128 16.61 -18.77 -3.09
C GLU A 128 15.36 -17.97 -2.75
N GLU A 129 14.52 -17.63 -3.74
CA GLU A 129 13.26 -16.90 -3.54
C GLU A 129 12.24 -17.75 -2.76
N GLU A 130 12.11 -19.03 -3.09
CA GLU A 130 11.30 -19.98 -2.32
C GLU A 130 11.76 -20.03 -0.86
N GLN A 131 13.06 -20.20 -0.63
CA GLN A 131 13.62 -20.27 0.72
C GLN A 131 13.40 -18.96 1.50
N ALA A 132 13.60 -17.80 0.86
CA ALA A 132 13.35 -16.51 1.46
C ALA A 132 11.88 -16.31 1.83
N TYR A 133 10.95 -16.79 0.99
CA TYR A 133 9.52 -16.77 1.31
C TYR A 133 9.20 -17.67 2.51
N ARG A 134 9.70 -18.92 2.52
CA ARG A 134 9.54 -19.85 3.65
C ARG A 134 10.07 -19.27 4.96
N GLU A 135 11.24 -18.65 4.94
CA GLU A 135 11.81 -17.99 6.11
C GLU A 135 10.95 -16.82 6.57
N SER A 136 10.46 -15.99 5.63
CA SER A 136 9.58 -14.87 5.96
C SER A 136 8.31 -15.32 6.68
N ILE A 137 7.61 -16.32 6.13
CA ILE A 137 6.37 -16.81 6.74
C ILE A 137 6.59 -17.55 8.07
N MET A 138 7.77 -18.16 8.27
CA MET A 138 8.11 -18.87 9.52
C MET A 138 8.64 -17.95 10.61
N ASN A 139 9.27 -16.82 10.26
CA ASN A 139 9.78 -15.84 11.22
C ASN A 139 8.69 -14.94 11.83
N GLY A 140 7.44 -15.19 11.48
CA GLY A 140 6.27 -14.48 11.98
C GLY A 140 6.06 -13.13 11.29
N GLY A 141 4.81 -12.69 11.33
CA GLY A 141 4.44 -11.37 10.85
C GLY A 141 4.96 -10.23 11.72
N ARG A 142 4.94 -9.02 11.16
CA ARG A 142 5.39 -7.75 11.75
C ARG A 142 4.39 -6.63 11.45
N ALA A 143 3.10 -6.97 11.44
CA ALA A 143 2.04 -5.98 11.19
C ALA A 143 1.99 -4.85 12.23
N ASP A 144 2.48 -5.11 13.44
CA ASP A 144 2.69 -4.08 14.46
C ASP A 144 3.72 -3.02 14.02
N ASN A 145 4.85 -3.44 13.45
CA ASN A 145 5.84 -2.52 12.88
C ASN A 145 5.28 -1.74 11.69
N PHE A 146 4.52 -2.40 10.81
CA PHE A 146 3.92 -1.73 9.67
C PHE A 146 2.85 -0.71 10.10
N LEU A 147 2.00 -1.06 11.08
CA LEU A 147 1.03 -0.12 11.65
C LEU A 147 1.73 1.07 12.33
N ALA A 148 2.81 0.80 13.08
CA ALA A 148 3.62 1.85 13.68
C ALA A 148 4.24 2.77 12.62
N PHE A 149 4.71 2.23 11.48
CA PHE A 149 5.18 3.01 10.34
C PHE A 149 4.08 3.93 9.80
N LEU A 150 2.87 3.41 9.58
CA LEU A 150 1.75 4.22 9.09
C LEU A 150 1.49 5.42 10.02
N GLU A 151 1.50 5.20 11.33
CA GLU A 151 1.17 6.23 12.32
C GLU A 151 2.32 7.20 12.61
N GLN A 152 3.55 6.70 12.73
CA GLN A 152 4.68 7.45 13.29
C GLN A 152 5.61 8.03 12.22
N GLU A 153 5.64 7.43 11.02
CA GLU A 153 6.55 7.85 9.95
C GLU A 153 5.78 8.40 8.75
N LEU A 154 4.85 7.64 8.18
CA LEU A 154 4.16 8.04 6.96
C LEU A 154 3.15 9.16 7.19
N ARG A 155 2.30 9.01 8.21
CA ARG A 155 1.23 9.97 8.49
C ARG A 155 1.75 11.40 8.72
N PRO A 156 2.81 11.65 9.52
CA PRO A 156 3.39 13.00 9.63
C PRO A 156 3.86 13.58 8.30
N VAL A 157 4.42 12.76 7.41
CA VAL A 157 4.84 13.20 6.06
C VAL A 157 3.62 13.58 5.21
N VAL A 158 2.54 12.80 5.29
CA VAL A 158 1.29 13.10 4.57
C VAL A 158 0.64 14.38 5.11
N GLU A 159 0.55 14.53 6.44
CA GLU A 159 -0.01 15.73 7.10
C GLU A 159 0.81 17.00 6.80
N GLN A 160 2.13 16.87 6.60
CA GLN A 160 2.98 18.00 6.22
C GLN A 160 2.83 18.40 4.75
N ARG A 161 2.67 17.42 3.85
CA ARG A 161 2.70 17.66 2.39
C ARG A 161 1.32 17.91 1.79
N TYR A 162 0.26 17.44 2.44
CA TYR A 162 -1.10 17.45 1.91
C TYR A 162 -2.09 18.12 2.87
N ASN A 163 -3.13 18.74 2.32
CA ASN A 163 -4.22 19.39 3.04
C ASN A 163 -5.20 18.32 3.55
N VAL A 164 -4.80 17.63 4.62
CA VAL A 164 -5.51 16.49 5.19
C VAL A 164 -5.90 16.71 6.64
N ARG A 165 -6.93 15.99 7.08
CA ARG A 165 -7.42 15.98 8.47
C ARG A 165 -6.56 15.07 9.33
N THR A 166 -6.29 15.50 10.55
CA THR A 166 -5.58 14.71 11.56
C THR A 166 -6.52 13.85 12.43
N ASP A 167 -7.82 13.94 12.21
CA ASP A 167 -8.86 13.25 13.00
C ASP A 167 -9.73 12.31 12.15
N ALA A 168 -9.41 12.14 10.87
CA ALA A 168 -10.20 11.35 9.93
C ALA A 168 -9.31 10.56 8.98
N ALA A 169 -8.90 9.38 9.43
CA ALA A 169 -8.11 8.42 8.65
C ALA A 169 -8.78 7.04 8.64
N GLY A 170 -8.75 6.37 7.48
CA GLY A 170 -9.15 4.98 7.32
C GLY A 170 -7.99 4.14 6.78
N LEU A 171 -8.03 2.83 7.04
CA LEU A 171 -7.13 1.84 6.45
C LEU A 171 -7.98 0.80 5.72
N PHE A 172 -7.64 0.54 4.45
CA PHE A 172 -8.28 -0.48 3.63
C PHE A 172 -7.24 -1.44 3.06
N GLY A 173 -7.60 -2.70 2.96
CA GLY A 173 -6.74 -3.74 2.41
C GLY A 173 -7.54 -4.94 1.92
N TYR A 174 -6.95 -5.71 1.02
CA TYR A 174 -7.56 -6.91 0.46
C TYR A 174 -6.76 -8.16 0.86
N SER A 175 -7.46 -9.29 1.09
CA SER A 175 -6.83 -10.55 1.51
C SER A 175 -6.05 -10.38 2.83
N GLY A 176 -4.78 -10.80 2.92
CA GLY A 176 -3.95 -10.70 4.13
C GLY A 176 -3.85 -9.29 4.74
N SER A 177 -4.20 -8.24 4.01
CA SER A 177 -4.19 -6.87 4.51
C SER A 177 -5.36 -6.57 5.48
N SER A 178 -6.38 -7.43 5.55
CA SER A 178 -7.49 -7.30 6.50
C SER A 178 -7.07 -7.57 7.96
N TYR A 179 -5.93 -8.21 8.20
CA TYR A 179 -5.45 -8.51 9.56
C TYR A 179 -4.90 -7.28 10.30
N VAL A 180 -4.62 -6.17 9.60
CA VAL A 180 -3.91 -5.01 10.15
C VAL A 180 -4.83 -3.99 10.85
N TRP A 181 -6.16 -4.16 10.82
CA TRP A 181 -7.06 -3.16 11.40
C TRP A 181 -8.20 -3.70 12.28
N TRP A 182 -8.15 -3.34 13.57
CA TRP A 182 -9.32 -3.14 14.43
C TRP A 182 -9.11 -1.85 15.24
N GLY A 183 -10.04 -0.91 15.09
CA GLY A 183 -9.86 0.51 15.40
C GLY A 183 -9.59 0.88 16.87
N ARG A 184 -9.12 2.12 17.04
CA ARG A 184 -9.26 2.92 18.25
C ARG A 184 -10.02 4.18 17.92
#